data_AF-A0A832TA65-F1
#
_entry.id   AF-A0A832TA65-F1
#
_cell.length_a   1.000
_cell.length_b   1.000
_cell.length_c   1.000
_cell.angle_alpha   90.00
_cell.angle_beta   90.00
_cell.angle_gamma   90.00
#
_symmetry.space_group_name_H-M   'P 1'
#
loop_
_entity.id
_entity.type
_entity.pdbx_description
1 polymer ?
#
loop_
_entity_poly.entity_id
_entity_poly.type
_entity_poly.pdbx_seq_one_letter_code
_entity_poly.pdbx_strand_id
1 'polypeptide(L)'
;MITLDTETTVEDLSESDVEGRIIYAPCKGCSPDEEVPQEVVRATVHRKGPDEKGVPRFVANVLARCESCGTVNPVRLVFYAPKKVKVTISRYEESECKEVEMDPLEEIEVGDVIEVEGERVEITNIATHEEDSVKKAKVKDVVSVWGVSLDIPARIGVSINLPSGYTISEKVEVDRDEEFTVGEIYELDGMLFRVHAIKPEGRPTVKREGESVKAEEIKRIYGRPVRRGTPKKSLESI
;
A
#
# COMPACT_ATOMS: atom_id res chain seq x y z
N MET A 1 -8.88 22.79 1.97
CA MET A 1 -8.32 21.90 0.92
C MET A 1 -9.20 22.00 -0.33
N ILE A 2 -8.61 22.11 -1.51
CA ILE A 2 -9.33 22.01 -2.78
C ILE A 2 -9.21 20.58 -3.25
N THR A 3 -10.33 19.90 -3.45
CA THR A 3 -10.37 18.64 -4.17
C THR A 3 -10.26 18.97 -5.65
N LEU A 4 -9.08 18.78 -6.23
CA LEU A 4 -8.95 18.75 -7.69
C LEU A 4 -9.48 17.39 -8.15
N ASP A 5 -10.34 17.37 -9.17
CA ASP A 5 -10.81 16.12 -9.77
C ASP A 5 -9.61 15.32 -10.27
N THR A 6 -9.61 14.02 -9.99
CA THR A 6 -8.51 13.07 -10.28
C THR A 6 -8.23 12.87 -11.77
N GLU A 7 -8.98 13.54 -12.66
CA GLU A 7 -8.83 13.47 -14.11
C GLU A 7 -8.04 14.65 -14.72
N THR A 8 -7.72 15.70 -13.95
CA THR A 8 -6.79 16.73 -14.43
C THR A 8 -5.37 16.20 -14.27
N THR A 9 -4.69 15.86 -15.38
CA THR A 9 -3.23 15.72 -15.37
C THR A 9 -2.64 17.05 -14.92
N VAL A 10 -2.19 17.12 -13.67
CA VAL A 10 -1.81 18.37 -12.99
C VAL A 10 -0.50 18.97 -13.53
N GLU A 11 0.02 18.46 -14.64
CA GLU A 11 1.11 19.08 -15.39
C GLU A 11 0.70 20.45 -15.96
N ASP A 12 -0.60 20.67 -16.20
CA ASP A 12 -1.18 21.88 -16.80
C ASP A 12 -2.41 22.41 -16.03
N LEU A 13 -2.22 22.73 -14.74
CA LEU A 13 -3.27 23.34 -13.92
C LEU A 13 -3.64 24.73 -14.48
N SER A 14 -4.87 24.88 -14.97
CA SER A 14 -5.40 26.08 -15.63
C SER A 14 -6.39 26.84 -14.75
N GLU A 15 -6.76 28.07 -15.14
CA GLU A 15 -7.79 28.85 -14.44
C GLU A 15 -9.14 28.11 -14.37
N SER A 16 -9.54 27.44 -15.46
CA SER A 16 -10.80 26.68 -15.51
C SER A 16 -10.83 25.49 -14.54
N ASP A 17 -9.67 24.95 -14.14
CA ASP A 17 -9.62 23.90 -13.12
C ASP A 17 -9.91 24.45 -11.72
N VAL A 18 -9.78 25.75 -11.49
CA VAL A 18 -9.92 26.34 -10.15
C VAL A 18 -11.21 27.16 -10.03
N GLU A 19 -11.62 27.83 -11.11
CA GLU A 19 -12.85 28.61 -11.15
C GLU A 19 -14.10 27.74 -10.94
N GLY A 20 -15.07 28.24 -10.17
CA GLY A 20 -16.28 27.53 -9.80
C GLY A 20 -16.11 26.47 -8.69
N ARG A 21 -14.87 26.13 -8.29
CA ARG A 21 -14.64 25.19 -7.17
C ARG A 21 -14.88 25.86 -5.81
N ILE A 22 -15.34 25.06 -4.84
CA ILE A 22 -15.47 25.49 -3.44
C ILE A 22 -14.13 25.31 -2.73
N ILE A 23 -13.72 26.35 -2.02
CA ILE A 23 -12.53 26.37 -1.17
C ILE A 23 -12.95 26.65 0.26
N TYR A 24 -12.19 26.13 1.22
CA TYR A 24 -12.32 26.47 2.63
C TYR A 24 -11.24 27.49 2.97
N ALA A 25 -11.67 28.69 3.38
CA ALA A 25 -10.78 29.78 3.72
C ALA A 25 -11.46 30.75 4.69
N PRO A 26 -10.70 31.49 5.52
CA PRO A 26 -11.27 32.51 6.38
C PRO A 26 -11.96 33.64 5.60
N CYS A 27 -13.10 34.11 6.09
CA CYS A 27 -13.86 35.19 5.47
C CYS A 27 -13.74 36.48 6.27
N LYS A 28 -13.19 37.53 5.66
CA LYS A 28 -13.02 38.84 6.32
C LYS A 28 -14.35 39.51 6.70
N GLY A 29 -15.47 39.11 6.10
CA GLY A 29 -16.79 39.70 6.31
C GLY A 29 -17.58 39.13 7.49
N CYS A 30 -17.48 37.82 7.75
CA CYS A 30 -18.29 37.15 8.77
C CYS A 30 -17.50 36.24 9.73
N SER A 31 -16.44 35.59 9.24
CA SER A 31 -15.69 34.57 9.97
C SER A 31 -14.18 34.72 9.70
N PRO A 32 -13.51 35.72 10.31
CA PRO A 32 -12.10 36.00 10.04
C PRO A 32 -11.14 34.94 10.59
N ASP A 33 -11.57 34.21 11.61
CA ASP A 33 -10.75 33.23 12.36
C ASP A 33 -11.16 31.77 12.09
N GLU A 34 -12.11 31.54 11.19
CA GLU A 34 -12.64 30.21 10.89
C GLU A 34 -12.76 30.00 9.37
N GLU A 35 -12.38 28.81 8.90
CA GLU A 35 -12.52 28.46 7.49
C GLU A 35 -13.98 28.18 7.13
N VAL A 36 -14.51 28.95 6.19
CA VAL A 36 -15.87 28.79 5.67
C VAL A 36 -15.83 28.49 4.17
N PRO A 37 -16.84 27.80 3.62
CA PRO A 37 -16.91 27.54 2.18
C PRO A 37 -17.02 28.86 1.39
N GLN A 38 -16.19 28.98 0.36
CA GLN A 38 -16.17 30.10 -0.57
C GLN A 38 -16.03 29.59 -2.00
N GLU A 39 -16.85 30.09 -2.92
CA GLU A 39 -16.79 29.74 -4.35
C GLU A 39 -15.74 30.58 -5.07
N VAL A 40 -14.83 29.96 -5.82
CA VAL A 40 -13.85 30.69 -6.64
C VAL A 40 -14.56 31.34 -7.84
N VAL A 41 -14.68 32.67 -7.82
CA VAL A 41 -15.29 33.43 -8.93
C VAL A 41 -14.29 33.80 -10.02
N ARG A 42 -13.00 33.84 -9.69
CA ARG A 42 -11.92 34.13 -10.63
C ARG A 42 -10.61 33.55 -10.14
N ALA A 43 -9.82 32.98 -11.03
CA ALA A 43 -8.49 32.50 -10.74
C ALA A 43 -7.43 33.15 -11.65
N THR A 44 -6.19 33.11 -11.18
CA THR A 44 -5.02 33.41 -12.00
C THR A 44 -3.94 32.45 -11.56
N VAL A 45 -3.60 31.49 -12.43
CA VAL A 45 -2.68 30.41 -12.09
C VAL A 45 -1.30 30.73 -12.64
N HIS A 46 -0.30 30.63 -11.78
CA HIS A 46 1.09 30.78 -12.15
C HIS A 46 1.84 29.50 -11.87
N ARG A 47 2.39 28.89 -12.93
CA ARG A 47 3.41 27.85 -12.80
C ARG A 47 4.66 28.48 -12.17
N LYS A 48 5.09 27.94 -11.03
CA LYS A 48 6.38 28.27 -10.41
C LYS A 48 7.39 27.19 -10.77
N GLY A 49 8.67 27.56 -10.68
CA GLY A 49 9.75 26.58 -10.75
C GLY A 49 9.56 25.49 -9.68
N PRO A 50 10.20 24.33 -9.86
CA PRO A 50 10.14 23.25 -8.88
C PRO A 50 10.57 23.74 -7.49
N ASP A 51 10.03 23.11 -6.46
CA ASP A 51 10.50 23.33 -5.09
C ASP A 51 11.93 22.78 -4.89
N GLU A 52 12.45 22.89 -3.67
CA GLU A 52 13.79 22.40 -3.31
C GLU A 52 13.98 20.89 -3.56
N LYS A 53 12.89 20.14 -3.68
CA LYS A 53 12.87 18.69 -3.93
C LYS A 53 12.51 18.34 -5.38
N GLY A 54 12.45 19.34 -6.27
CA GLY A 54 12.21 19.11 -7.70
C GLY A 54 10.73 19.01 -8.08
N VAL A 55 9.79 19.19 -7.14
CA VAL A 55 8.36 19.02 -7.42
C VAL A 55 7.77 20.29 -8.01
N PRO A 56 7.16 20.26 -9.22
CA PRO A 56 6.51 21.42 -9.80
C PRO A 56 5.40 21.97 -8.90
N ARG A 57 5.36 23.29 -8.76
CA ARG A 57 4.40 23.99 -7.90
C ARG A 57 3.61 25.01 -8.69
N PHE A 58 2.31 25.06 -8.46
CA PHE A 58 1.42 26.08 -8.99
C PHE A 58 0.96 27.00 -7.87
N VAL A 59 0.85 28.28 -8.18
CA VAL A 59 0.28 29.27 -7.27
C VAL A 59 -0.93 29.89 -7.96
N ALA A 60 -2.12 29.68 -7.40
CA ALA A 60 -3.31 30.36 -7.86
C ALA A 60 -3.64 31.53 -6.93
N ASN A 61 -3.73 32.73 -7.49
CA ASN A 61 -4.33 33.85 -6.80
C ASN A 61 -5.80 33.89 -7.21
N VAL A 62 -6.70 33.70 -6.26
CA VAL A 62 -8.13 33.58 -6.54
C VAL A 62 -8.92 34.67 -5.83
N LEU A 63 -10.04 35.06 -6.44
CA LEU A 63 -11.11 35.78 -5.79
C LEU A 63 -12.17 34.75 -5.43
N ALA A 64 -12.44 34.57 -4.14
CA ALA A 64 -13.42 33.61 -3.65
C ALA A 64 -14.57 34.33 -2.95
N ARG A 65 -15.81 33.97 -3.27
CA ARG A 65 -17.03 34.54 -2.70
C ARG A 65 -17.52 33.63 -1.57
N CYS A 66 -17.60 34.16 -0.37
CA CYS A 66 -18.15 33.43 0.77
C CYS A 66 -19.63 33.10 0.55
N GLU A 67 -20.02 31.83 0.74
CA GLU A 67 -21.40 31.38 0.59
C GLU A 67 -22.31 31.96 1.69
N SER A 68 -21.78 32.20 2.89
CA SER A 68 -22.57 32.66 4.05
C SER A 68 -22.92 34.15 3.99
N CYS A 69 -22.00 35.00 3.54
CA CYS A 69 -22.19 36.47 3.57
C CYS A 69 -21.97 37.17 2.23
N GLY A 70 -21.61 36.46 1.17
CA GLY A 70 -21.38 37.03 -0.16
C GLY A 70 -20.11 37.88 -0.31
N THR A 71 -19.32 38.03 0.75
CA THR A 71 -18.06 38.81 0.71
C THR A 71 -17.06 38.12 -0.20
N VAL A 72 -16.42 38.89 -1.10
CA VAL A 72 -15.36 38.39 -1.99
C VAL A 72 -13.99 38.63 -1.37
N ASN A 73 -13.24 37.56 -1.12
CA ASN A 73 -11.93 37.58 -0.50
C ASN A 73 -10.85 37.19 -1.53
N PRO A 74 -9.71 37.89 -1.59
CA PRO A 74 -8.53 37.38 -2.27
C PRO A 74 -7.90 36.26 -1.44
N VAL A 75 -7.71 35.09 -2.05
CA VAL A 75 -7.08 33.91 -1.43
C VAL A 75 -5.93 33.45 -2.31
N ARG A 76 -4.84 33.00 -1.68
CA ARG A 76 -3.67 32.45 -2.37
C ARG A 76 -3.57 30.96 -2.09
N LEU A 77 -3.63 30.17 -3.16
CA LEU A 77 -3.60 28.72 -3.11
C LEU A 77 -2.28 28.22 -3.69
N VAL A 78 -1.77 27.13 -3.12
CA VAL A 78 -0.54 26.47 -3.56
C VAL A 78 -0.88 25.01 -3.85
N PHE A 79 -0.55 24.58 -5.05
CA PHE A 79 -0.76 23.20 -5.51
C PHE A 79 0.58 22.60 -5.94
N TYR A 80 0.67 21.28 -5.85
CA TYR A 80 1.81 20.51 -6.31
C TYR A 80 1.37 19.57 -7.42
N ALA A 81 2.19 19.41 -8.47
CA ALA A 81 1.96 18.37 -9.47
C ALA A 81 2.22 16.99 -8.84
N PRO A 82 1.47 15.93 -9.21
CA PRO A 82 1.76 14.57 -8.83
C PRO A 82 3.22 14.24 -9.06
N LYS A 83 3.81 13.56 -8.08
CA LYS A 83 5.19 13.10 -8.17
C LYS A 83 5.19 11.67 -8.66
N LYS A 84 6.01 11.40 -9.67
CA LYS A 84 6.32 10.04 -10.12
C LYS A 84 7.27 9.39 -9.13
N VAL A 85 6.81 8.35 -8.47
CA VAL A 85 7.58 7.53 -7.51
C VAL A 85 7.83 6.17 -8.11
N LYS A 86 9.06 5.68 -8.01
CA LYS A 86 9.41 4.33 -8.42
C LYS A 86 9.01 3.34 -7.34
N VAL A 87 8.15 2.39 -7.69
CA VAL A 87 7.70 1.32 -6.81
C VAL A 87 8.23 0.00 -7.34
N THR A 88 9.08 -0.67 -6.56
CA THR A 88 9.54 -2.03 -6.85
C THR A 88 8.64 -3.02 -6.13
N ILE A 89 7.90 -3.81 -6.89
CA ILE A 89 6.97 -4.82 -6.41
C ILE A 89 7.68 -6.17 -6.43
N SER A 90 7.78 -6.82 -5.27
CA SER A 90 8.31 -8.18 -5.14
C SER A 90 7.18 -9.21 -5.19
N ARG A 91 7.36 -10.22 -6.03
CA ARG A 91 6.52 -11.41 -6.19
C ARG A 91 7.39 -12.67 -6.08
N TYR A 92 7.85 -12.94 -4.86
CA TYR A 92 8.81 -14.01 -4.57
C TYR A 92 10.13 -13.89 -5.35
N GLU A 93 10.42 -14.78 -6.30
CA GLU A 93 11.66 -14.73 -7.09
C GLU A 93 11.63 -13.65 -8.18
N GLU A 94 10.46 -13.05 -8.44
CA GLU A 94 10.30 -12.01 -9.44
C GLU A 94 10.17 -10.64 -8.77
N SER A 95 10.73 -9.62 -9.41
CA SER A 95 10.55 -8.22 -9.01
C SER A 95 10.33 -7.37 -10.24
N GLU A 96 9.37 -6.47 -10.16
CA GLU A 96 9.03 -5.54 -11.23
C GLU A 96 9.09 -4.11 -10.69
N CYS A 97 9.62 -3.18 -11.50
CA CYS A 97 9.69 -1.77 -11.13
C CYS A 97 8.69 -0.99 -11.99
N LYS A 98 7.81 -0.24 -11.33
CA LYS A 98 6.79 0.60 -11.97
C LYS A 98 6.92 2.05 -11.47
N GLU A 99 6.41 3.00 -12.24
CA GLU A 99 6.32 4.40 -11.84
C GLU A 99 4.86 4.74 -11.55
N VAL A 100 4.59 5.28 -10.36
CA VAL A 100 3.24 5.63 -9.89
C VAL A 100 3.19 7.11 -9.58
N GLU A 101 2.11 7.77 -9.97
CA GLU A 101 1.85 9.16 -9.64
C GLU A 101 1.16 9.25 -8.27
N MET A 102 1.76 10.00 -7.34
CA MET A 102 1.27 10.14 -5.97
C MET A 102 1.19 11.62 -5.60
N ASP A 103 0.29 11.98 -4.67
CA ASP A 103 0.20 13.35 -4.16
C ASP A 103 1.48 13.67 -3.35
N PRO A 104 2.26 14.70 -3.72
CA PRO A 104 3.49 15.05 -3.01
C PRO A 104 3.30 15.41 -1.54
N LEU A 105 2.09 15.80 -1.12
CA LEU A 105 1.77 16.15 0.25
C LEU A 105 1.33 14.96 1.10
N GLU A 106 1.00 13.84 0.48
CA GLU A 106 0.66 12.59 1.15
C GLU A 106 1.87 12.06 1.94
N GLU A 107 1.62 11.54 3.14
CA GLU A 107 2.61 10.83 3.96
C GLU A 107 2.35 9.33 3.82
N ILE A 108 3.39 8.58 3.48
CA ILE A 108 3.36 7.12 3.39
C ILE A 108 4.26 6.49 4.45
N GLU A 109 3.86 5.33 4.96
CA GLU A 109 4.55 4.56 5.99
C GLU A 109 4.75 3.10 5.58
N VAL A 110 5.79 2.45 6.12
CA VAL A 110 6.00 1.01 5.98
C VAL A 110 4.82 0.26 6.63
N GLY A 111 4.18 -0.63 5.86
CA GLY A 111 2.95 -1.34 6.22
C GLY A 111 1.70 -0.75 5.57
N ASP A 112 1.77 0.43 4.96
CA ASP A 112 0.67 0.96 4.17
C ASP A 112 0.46 0.11 2.91
N VAL A 113 -0.79 0.01 2.47
CA VAL A 113 -1.16 -0.68 1.23
C VAL A 113 -1.51 0.34 0.17
N ILE A 114 -0.74 0.35 -0.91
CA ILE A 114 -0.97 1.22 -2.08
C ILE A 114 -1.47 0.39 -3.26
N GLU A 115 -2.23 1.00 -4.15
CA GLU A 115 -2.66 0.39 -5.40
C GLU A 115 -1.69 0.78 -6.53
N VAL A 116 -1.12 -0.22 -7.20
CA VAL A 116 -0.21 -0.04 -8.33
C VAL A 116 -0.74 -0.79 -9.54
N GLU A 117 -1.31 -0.09 -10.51
CA GLU A 117 -1.91 -0.68 -11.72
C GLU A 117 -2.95 -1.79 -11.42
N GLY A 118 -3.77 -1.58 -10.38
CA GLY A 118 -4.80 -2.54 -9.95
C GLY A 118 -4.29 -3.68 -9.06
N GLU A 119 -3.01 -3.67 -8.69
CA GLU A 119 -2.42 -4.61 -7.73
C GLU A 119 -2.23 -3.94 -6.37
N ARG A 120 -2.65 -4.62 -5.29
CA ARG A 120 -2.44 -4.16 -3.91
C ARG A 120 -1.02 -4.51 -3.47
N VAL A 121 -0.27 -3.49 -3.07
CA VAL A 121 1.14 -3.61 -2.70
C VAL A 121 1.34 -3.05 -1.29
N GLU A 122 1.81 -3.90 -0.38
CA GLU A 122 2.18 -3.48 0.98
C GLU A 122 3.61 -2.93 0.97
N ILE A 123 3.78 -1.70 1.45
CA ILE A 123 5.08 -1.03 1.54
C ILE A 123 5.95 -1.73 2.58
N THR A 124 7.12 -2.18 2.17
CA THR A 124 8.12 -2.82 3.03
C THR A 124 9.34 -1.95 3.29
N ASN A 125 9.63 -1.01 2.38
CA ASN A 125 10.73 -0.07 2.55
C ASN A 125 10.46 1.23 1.78
N ILE A 126 10.93 2.35 2.32
CA ILE A 126 10.85 3.68 1.73
C ILE A 126 12.26 4.27 1.73
N ALA A 127 12.76 4.67 0.55
CA ALA A 127 13.98 5.46 0.41
C ALA A 127 13.65 6.92 0.13
N THR A 128 14.46 7.82 0.70
CA THR A 128 14.40 9.26 0.49
C THR A 128 15.72 9.75 -0.09
N HIS A 129 15.82 11.06 -0.35
CA HIS A 129 17.09 11.67 -0.76
C HIS A 129 18.17 11.65 0.33
N GLU A 130 17.78 11.48 1.60
CA GLU A 130 18.69 11.58 2.76
C GLU A 130 19.07 10.20 3.30
N GLU A 131 18.13 9.25 3.26
CA GLU A 131 18.29 7.91 3.82
C GLU A 131 17.69 6.84 2.90
N ASP A 132 18.39 5.72 2.77
CA ASP A 132 17.96 4.58 1.95
C ASP A 132 16.80 3.77 2.56
N SER A 133 16.49 3.98 3.84
CA SER A 133 15.44 3.21 4.54
C SER A 133 14.86 4.01 5.71
N VAL A 134 13.63 4.52 5.55
CA VAL A 134 12.89 5.25 6.60
C VAL A 134 11.57 4.59 6.96
N LYS A 135 11.09 4.86 8.18
CA LYS A 135 9.75 4.53 8.71
C LYS A 135 8.63 4.98 7.78
N LYS A 136 8.70 6.27 7.48
CA LYS A 136 7.65 7.05 6.86
C LYS A 136 8.27 8.29 6.22
N ALA A 137 7.63 8.79 5.18
CA ALA A 137 8.07 10.02 4.51
C ALA A 137 6.89 10.66 3.78
N LYS A 138 7.00 11.98 3.55
CA LYS A 138 6.14 12.63 2.57
C LYS A 138 6.57 12.23 1.18
N VAL A 139 5.62 11.96 0.29
CA VAL A 139 5.88 11.57 -1.10
C VAL A 139 6.86 12.51 -1.80
N LYS A 140 6.76 13.83 -1.57
CA LYS A 140 7.71 14.82 -2.10
C LYS A 140 9.19 14.54 -1.77
N ASP A 141 9.47 13.82 -0.68
CA ASP A 141 10.82 13.48 -0.21
C ASP A 141 11.24 12.05 -0.62
N VAL A 142 10.30 11.21 -1.08
CA VAL A 142 10.50 9.81 -1.47
C VAL A 142 11.20 9.67 -2.82
N VAL A 143 12.20 8.81 -2.91
CA VAL A 143 12.91 8.50 -4.16
C VAL A 143 12.39 7.19 -4.75
N SER A 144 12.29 6.16 -3.91
CA SER A 144 11.84 4.83 -4.29
C SER A 144 11.09 4.18 -3.14
N VAL A 145 10.17 3.30 -3.49
CA VAL A 145 9.40 2.47 -2.56
C VAL A 145 9.58 1.02 -2.97
N TRP A 146 9.70 0.13 -1.98
CA TRP A 146 9.61 -1.31 -2.18
C TRP A 146 8.39 -1.85 -1.48
N GLY A 147 7.73 -2.78 -2.13
CA GLY A 147 6.59 -3.46 -1.54
C GLY A 147 6.45 -4.89 -2.01
N VAL A 148 5.61 -5.62 -1.30
CA VAL A 148 5.24 -7.00 -1.65
C VAL A 148 3.81 -7.00 -2.15
N SER A 149 3.57 -7.79 -3.19
CA SER A 149 2.21 -7.99 -3.68
C SER A 149 1.36 -8.73 -2.64
N LEU A 150 0.14 -8.22 -2.42
CA LEU A 150 -0.89 -8.88 -1.62
C LEU A 150 -1.85 -9.72 -2.46
N ASP A 151 -1.78 -9.62 -3.79
CA ASP A 151 -2.70 -10.30 -4.71
C ASP A 151 -2.14 -11.61 -5.26
N ILE A 152 -0.90 -11.96 -4.93
CA ILE A 152 -0.34 -13.27 -5.19
C ILE A 152 -0.61 -14.24 -4.02
N PRO A 153 -0.73 -15.56 -4.28
CA PRO A 153 -0.90 -16.58 -3.24
C PRO A 153 0.20 -16.51 -2.18
N ALA A 154 -0.11 -16.88 -0.93
CA ALA A 154 0.90 -17.07 0.11
C ALA A 154 1.75 -18.29 -0.21
N ARG A 155 3.07 -18.16 -0.05
CA ARG A 155 4.01 -19.24 -0.28
C ARG A 155 4.61 -19.73 1.02
N ILE A 156 4.31 -20.98 1.35
CA ILE A 156 4.72 -21.59 2.60
C ILE A 156 5.65 -22.78 2.33
N GLY A 157 6.64 -22.98 3.19
CA GLY A 157 7.44 -24.21 3.16
C GLY A 157 6.68 -25.38 3.80
N VAL A 158 6.74 -26.57 3.22
CA VAL A 158 6.21 -27.79 3.82
C VAL A 158 7.35 -28.77 4.03
N SER A 159 7.55 -29.21 5.28
CA SER A 159 8.56 -30.20 5.65
C SER A 159 7.92 -31.46 6.18
N ILE A 160 8.09 -32.59 5.49
CA ILE A 160 7.57 -33.89 5.94
C ILE A 160 8.74 -34.72 6.48
N ASN A 161 8.75 -34.95 7.79
CA ASN A 161 9.77 -35.75 8.44
C ASN A 161 9.43 -37.24 8.33
N LEU A 162 10.23 -37.97 7.56
CA LEU A 162 10.06 -39.40 7.36
C LEU A 162 10.65 -40.20 8.55
N PRO A 163 10.08 -41.37 8.87
CA PRO A 163 10.64 -42.27 9.88
C PRO A 163 12.08 -42.73 9.57
N SER A 164 12.49 -42.70 8.30
CA SER A 164 13.83 -43.02 7.84
C SER A 164 14.89 -41.96 8.21
N GLY A 165 14.48 -40.83 8.80
CA GLY A 165 15.36 -39.70 9.12
C GLY A 165 15.50 -38.68 8.00
N TYR A 166 14.99 -38.97 6.81
CA TYR A 166 14.95 -38.03 5.69
C TYR A 166 13.80 -37.02 5.85
N THR A 167 13.95 -35.82 5.29
CA THR A 167 12.89 -34.80 5.28
C THR A 167 12.63 -34.38 3.84
N ILE A 168 11.38 -34.48 3.40
CA ILE A 168 10.93 -33.89 2.13
C ILE A 168 10.61 -32.42 2.41
N SER A 169 11.08 -31.51 1.57
CA SER A 169 10.92 -30.06 1.77
C SER A 169 10.52 -29.38 0.48
N GLU A 170 9.24 -29.04 0.36
CA GLU A 170 8.69 -28.33 -0.80
C GLU A 170 8.19 -26.94 -0.43
N LYS A 171 7.93 -26.12 -1.45
CA LYS A 171 7.15 -24.88 -1.35
C LYS A 171 5.77 -25.15 -1.95
N VAL A 172 4.75 -24.55 -1.38
CA VAL A 172 3.38 -24.59 -1.92
C VAL A 172 2.81 -23.18 -1.96
N GLU A 173 1.95 -22.91 -2.92
CA GLU A 173 1.18 -21.68 -3.04
C GLU A 173 -0.27 -21.94 -2.61
N VAL A 174 -0.78 -21.11 -1.72
CA VAL A 174 -2.09 -21.26 -1.08
C VAL A 174 -2.76 -19.91 -0.89
N ASP A 175 -4.07 -19.89 -0.70
CA ASP A 175 -4.78 -18.66 -0.38
C ASP A 175 -4.24 -18.04 0.92
N ARG A 176 -4.01 -16.72 0.90
CA ARG A 176 -3.41 -16.00 2.04
C ARG A 176 -4.22 -16.15 3.34
N ASP A 177 -5.54 -16.22 3.21
CA ASP A 177 -6.49 -16.40 4.29
C ASP A 177 -6.71 -17.86 4.71
N GLU A 178 -6.12 -18.84 4.03
CA GLU A 178 -6.25 -20.24 4.41
C GLU A 178 -5.60 -20.50 5.78
N GLU A 179 -6.32 -21.18 6.66
CA GLU A 179 -5.81 -21.55 7.98
C GLU A 179 -5.26 -22.97 8.01
N PHE A 180 -4.04 -23.10 8.53
CA PHE A 180 -3.41 -24.38 8.81
C PHE A 180 -3.46 -24.68 10.30
N THR A 181 -3.94 -25.87 10.64
CA THR A 181 -4.12 -26.29 12.04
C THR A 181 -3.20 -27.43 12.42
N VAL A 182 -2.58 -27.35 13.60
CA VAL A 182 -1.81 -28.47 14.14
C VAL A 182 -2.73 -29.65 14.46
N GLY A 183 -2.41 -30.82 13.90
CA GLY A 183 -3.21 -32.05 14.01
C GLY A 183 -4.01 -32.39 12.76
N GLU A 184 -4.22 -31.42 11.86
CA GLU A 184 -4.87 -31.66 10.57
C GLU A 184 -3.97 -32.44 9.60
N ILE A 185 -4.61 -33.08 8.63
CA ILE A 185 -3.97 -33.91 7.62
C ILE A 185 -4.09 -33.24 6.25
N TYR A 186 -2.95 -33.14 5.59
CA TYR A 186 -2.81 -32.58 4.26
C TYR A 186 -2.18 -33.62 3.34
N GLU A 187 -2.41 -33.46 2.04
CA GLU A 187 -1.74 -34.19 0.98
C GLU A 187 -0.84 -33.25 0.22
N LEU A 188 0.41 -33.67 0.02
CA LEU A 188 1.36 -33.00 -0.86
C LEU A 188 1.84 -34.06 -1.87
N ASP A 189 1.60 -33.83 -3.15
CA ASP A 189 2.03 -34.70 -4.26
C ASP A 189 1.70 -36.19 -4.05
N GLY A 190 0.49 -36.47 -3.55
CA GLY A 190 0.01 -37.82 -3.28
C GLY A 190 0.47 -38.43 -1.94
N MET A 191 1.20 -37.68 -1.12
CA MET A 191 1.67 -38.09 0.20
C MET A 191 0.86 -37.43 1.32
N LEU A 192 0.23 -38.24 2.16
CA LEU A 192 -0.51 -37.74 3.33
C LEU A 192 0.41 -37.50 4.51
N PHE A 193 0.28 -36.33 5.14
CA PHE A 193 1.00 -36.00 6.36
C PHE A 193 0.10 -35.28 7.36
N ARG A 194 0.31 -35.54 8.65
CA ARG A 194 -0.30 -34.79 9.75
C ARG A 194 0.63 -33.69 10.20
N VAL A 195 0.11 -32.46 10.27
CA VAL A 195 0.84 -31.31 10.82
C VAL A 195 1.08 -31.51 12.31
N HIS A 196 2.33 -31.39 12.75
CA HIS A 196 2.71 -31.48 14.16
C HIS A 196 3.36 -30.20 14.69
N ALA A 197 3.78 -29.30 13.79
CA ALA A 197 4.25 -27.98 14.16
C ALA A 197 4.06 -27.00 13.00
N ILE A 198 3.80 -25.74 13.33
CA ILE A 198 3.76 -24.62 12.38
C ILE A 198 4.77 -23.59 12.87
N LYS A 199 5.66 -23.14 11.99
CA LYS A 199 6.60 -22.04 12.24
C LYS A 199 6.07 -20.80 11.52
N PRO A 200 5.51 -19.84 12.25
CA PRO A 200 5.13 -18.58 11.65
C PRO A 200 6.34 -17.63 11.57
N GLU A 201 6.23 -16.60 10.73
CA GLU A 201 7.23 -15.55 10.61
C GLU A 201 7.21 -14.66 11.88
N GLY A 202 8.38 -14.22 12.35
CA GLY A 202 8.50 -13.32 13.51
C GLY A 202 8.09 -13.86 14.90
N ARG A 203 7.43 -15.03 15.01
CA ARG A 203 6.95 -15.59 16.30
C ARG A 203 7.43 -17.02 16.59
N PRO A 204 7.28 -17.52 17.84
CA PRO A 204 7.64 -18.89 18.20
C PRO A 204 6.86 -19.97 17.44
N THR A 205 7.42 -21.18 17.36
CA THR A 205 6.78 -22.31 16.70
C THR A 205 5.58 -22.81 17.50
N VAL A 206 4.46 -22.93 16.81
CA VAL A 206 3.19 -23.47 17.29
C VAL A 206 3.21 -25.00 17.20
N LYS A 207 2.84 -25.67 18.29
CA LYS A 207 2.85 -27.14 18.41
C LYS A 207 1.63 -27.71 19.12
N ARG A 208 0.77 -26.85 19.67
CA ARG A 208 -0.41 -27.29 20.41
C ARG A 208 -1.46 -27.76 19.42
N GLU A 209 -1.99 -28.95 19.63
CA GLU A 209 -3.05 -29.51 18.80
C GLU A 209 -4.30 -28.61 18.81
N GLY A 210 -4.87 -28.39 17.62
CA GLY A 210 -6.01 -27.50 17.40
C GLY A 210 -5.65 -26.01 17.26
N GLU A 211 -4.38 -25.62 17.40
CA GLU A 211 -3.94 -24.24 17.16
C GLU A 211 -3.81 -24.00 15.65
N SER A 212 -4.47 -22.94 15.15
CA SER A 212 -4.49 -22.55 13.75
C SER A 212 -3.69 -21.27 13.48
N VAL A 213 -3.17 -21.16 12.27
CA VAL A 213 -2.40 -20.01 11.79
C VAL A 213 -2.78 -19.75 10.33
N LYS A 214 -2.98 -18.47 9.96
CA LYS A 214 -3.21 -18.06 8.57
C LYS A 214 -1.97 -18.24 7.70
N ALA A 215 -2.16 -18.65 6.45
CA ALA A 215 -1.08 -18.92 5.50
C ALA A 215 -0.10 -17.75 5.30
N GLU A 216 -0.62 -16.52 5.24
CA GLU A 216 0.21 -15.30 5.12
C GLU A 216 1.22 -15.12 6.26
N GLU A 217 0.95 -15.70 7.43
CA GLU A 217 1.83 -15.62 8.60
C GLU A 217 2.80 -16.81 8.68
N ILE A 218 2.67 -17.83 7.82
CA ILE A 218 3.42 -19.09 7.91
C ILE A 218 4.71 -19.00 7.13
N LYS A 219 5.83 -19.23 7.82
CA LYS A 219 7.12 -19.52 7.18
C LYS A 219 7.20 -20.98 6.71
N ARG A 220 6.80 -21.91 7.59
CA ARG A 220 6.91 -23.36 7.34
C ARG A 220 5.96 -24.20 8.17
N ILE A 221 5.45 -25.27 7.57
CA ILE A 221 4.67 -26.34 8.22
C ILE A 221 5.53 -27.60 8.34
N TYR A 222 5.43 -28.28 9.47
CA TYR A 222 6.12 -29.55 9.72
C TYR A 222 5.11 -30.68 9.90
N GLY A 223 5.31 -31.74 9.14
CA GLY A 223 4.42 -32.89 9.02
C GLY A 223 5.10 -34.21 9.33
N ARG A 224 4.29 -35.21 9.68
CA ARG A 224 4.71 -36.62 9.69
C ARG A 224 3.77 -37.45 8.82
N PRO A 225 4.27 -38.44 8.07
CA PRO A 225 3.44 -39.27 7.20
C PRO A 225 2.33 -39.99 7.98
N VAL A 226 1.16 -40.13 7.33
CA VAL A 226 0.03 -40.90 7.84
C VAL A 226 -0.45 -41.95 6.83
N ARG A 227 -1.23 -42.93 7.31
CA ARG A 227 -1.79 -44.00 6.45
C ARG A 227 -2.93 -43.46 5.58
N ARG A 228 -3.11 -44.09 4.41
CA ARG A 228 -4.19 -43.78 3.45
C ARG A 228 -5.58 -43.98 4.09
N GLY A 229 -6.55 -43.16 3.68
CA GLY A 229 -7.96 -43.26 4.09
C GLY A 229 -8.43 -42.23 5.13
N THR A 230 -7.59 -41.27 5.49
CA THR A 230 -7.96 -40.19 6.43
C THR A 230 -8.48 -38.97 5.65
N PRO A 231 -9.51 -38.25 6.15
CA PRO A 231 -9.91 -36.96 5.58
C PRO A 231 -8.70 -36.03 5.45
N LYS A 232 -8.61 -35.34 4.31
CA LYS A 232 -7.43 -34.56 3.92
C LYS A 232 -7.84 -33.28 3.21
N LYS A 233 -6.98 -32.26 3.33
CA LYS A 233 -6.91 -31.12 2.42
C LYS A 233 -5.78 -31.37 1.41
N SER A 234 -5.91 -30.86 0.18
CA SER A 234 -4.92 -31.08 -0.88
C SER A 234 -4.05 -29.84 -1.06
N LEU A 235 -2.75 -30.05 -1.24
CA LEU A 235 -1.73 -29.04 -1.55
C LEU A 235 -0.93 -29.51 -2.76
N GLU A 236 -0.48 -28.56 -3.59
CA GLU A 236 0.35 -28.81 -4.77
C GLU A 236 1.69 -28.10 -4.60
N SER A 237 2.80 -28.79 -4.88
CA SER A 237 4.13 -28.17 -4.91
C SER A 237 4.31 -27.27 -6.13
N ILE A 238 5.09 -26.20 -5.98
CA ILE A 238 5.48 -25.30 -7.08
C ILE A 238 6.93 -25.53 -7.55
#